data_AF-A0A5C6US32-F1
#
_entry.id   AF-A0A5C6US32-F1
#
_cell.length_a   1.000
_cell.length_b   1.000
_cell.length_c   1.000
_cell.angle_alpha   90.00
_cell.angle_beta   90.00
_cell.angle_gamma   90.00
#
_symmetry.space_group_name_H-M   'P 1'
#
loop_
_entity.id
_entity.type
_entity.pdbx_description
1 polymer ?
#
loop_
_entity_poly.entity_id
_entity_poly.type
_entity_poly.pdbx_seq_one_letter_code
_entity_poly.pdbx_strand_id
1 'polypeptide(L)'
;MIKIRQSYISKGDIMTNKKSTSHKSVEVKLEAVHQVIENKRPVSEVANELHLHRDTVNRWVNAFKKNGKQGLESPRSITQAYSHSKDSKRIRDLEKKLRETELENEILKKFQAFLKKNE
;
A
#
# COMPACT_ATOMS: atom_id res chain seq x y z
N MET A 1 39.82 16.70 42.49
CA MET A 1 38.69 15.82 42.85
C MET A 1 37.41 16.63 42.78
N ILE A 2 36.58 16.43 41.75
CA ILE A 2 35.10 16.39 41.82
C ILE A 2 34.67 15.44 40.68
N LYS A 3 34.19 14.24 41.03
CA LYS A 3 33.47 13.34 40.12
C LYS A 3 31.99 13.66 40.25
N ILE A 4 31.29 14.00 39.16
CA ILE A 4 29.91 13.56 38.91
C ILE A 4 29.72 13.34 37.41
N ARG A 5 29.49 12.07 37.05
CA ARG A 5 28.91 11.60 35.78
C ARG A 5 27.39 11.75 35.87
N GLN A 6 26.76 12.33 34.87
CA GLN A 6 25.34 12.15 34.52
C GLN A 6 25.23 12.65 33.07
N SER A 7 24.68 12.00 32.07
CA SER A 7 24.09 10.68 31.88
C SER A 7 23.90 10.57 30.37
N TYR A 8 24.06 9.36 29.83
CA TYR A 8 23.53 8.89 28.57
C TYR A 8 22.34 9.71 28.04
N ILE A 9 22.52 10.39 26.91
CA ILE A 9 21.37 10.81 26.10
C ILE A 9 20.89 9.56 25.36
N SER A 10 19.71 9.15 25.79
CA SER A 10 19.00 7.93 25.45
C SER A 10 18.62 7.87 23.97
N LYS A 11 18.54 6.64 23.44
CA LYS A 11 17.75 6.31 22.26
C LYS A 11 16.28 6.57 22.58
N GLY A 12 15.77 7.76 22.26
CA GLY A 12 14.36 8.10 22.43
C GLY A 12 14.15 9.61 22.54
N ASP A 13 13.50 10.17 21.51
CA ASP A 13 12.76 11.43 21.50
C ASP A 13 13.52 12.75 21.50
N ILE A 14 13.66 13.38 20.31
CA ILE A 14 13.02 14.68 20.02
C ILE A 14 12.65 14.81 18.52
N MET A 15 11.46 14.29 18.20
CA MET A 15 10.38 14.94 17.44
C MET A 15 10.66 15.61 16.08
N THR A 16 10.34 14.84 15.03
CA THR A 16 9.40 15.16 13.94
C THR A 16 9.31 16.60 13.43
N ASN A 17 9.91 16.84 12.27
CA ASN A 17 9.25 17.63 11.23
C ASN A 17 9.40 16.94 9.88
N LYS A 18 8.76 15.77 9.73
CA LYS A 18 8.56 15.21 8.40
C LYS A 18 7.45 16.03 7.75
N LYS A 19 7.81 17.17 7.15
CA LYS A 19 6.93 17.89 6.24
C LYS A 19 6.51 16.87 5.18
N SER A 20 5.31 16.31 5.34
CA SER A 20 4.62 15.59 4.29
C SER A 20 4.23 16.63 3.26
N THR A 21 5.19 17.03 2.42
CA THR A 21 4.94 17.76 1.18
C THR A 21 4.30 16.80 0.19
N SER A 22 3.12 16.33 0.58
CA SER A 22 2.11 15.79 -0.32
C SER A 22 1.79 16.86 -1.36
N HIS A 23 1.55 16.41 -2.58
CA HIS A 23 1.06 17.18 -3.73
C HIS A 23 2.13 17.91 -4.57
N LYS A 24 3.14 17.18 -5.06
CA LYS A 24 3.65 17.51 -6.41
C LYS A 24 2.50 17.27 -7.39
N SER A 25 2.19 18.29 -8.19
CA SER A 25 1.08 18.26 -9.14
C SER A 25 1.28 17.15 -10.18
N VAL A 26 0.20 16.67 -10.79
CA VAL A 26 0.29 15.59 -11.79
C VAL A 26 1.15 16.00 -12.97
N GLU A 27 1.13 17.29 -13.29
CA GLU A 27 1.92 17.94 -14.34
C GLU A 27 3.41 17.78 -14.04
N VAL A 28 3.86 18.08 -12.81
CA VAL A 28 5.27 17.92 -12.42
C VAL A 28 5.70 16.45 -12.47
N LYS A 29 4.81 15.52 -12.13
CA LYS A 29 5.10 14.08 -12.25
C LYS A 29 5.23 13.66 -13.71
N LEU A 30 4.34 14.15 -14.57
CA LEU A 30 4.36 13.86 -16.00
C LEU A 30 5.61 14.41 -16.65
N GLU A 31 5.98 15.64 -16.33
CA GLU A 31 7.21 16.27 -16.82
C GLU A 31 8.43 15.45 -16.42
N ALA A 32 8.55 15.07 -15.14
CA ALA A 32 9.66 14.24 -14.67
C ALA A 32 9.75 12.91 -15.43
N VAL A 33 8.60 12.27 -15.70
CA VAL A 33 8.55 11.00 -16.42
C VAL A 33 8.89 11.17 -17.91
N HIS A 34 8.38 12.22 -18.54
CA HIS A 34 8.65 12.54 -19.94
C HIS A 34 10.14 12.81 -20.17
N GLN A 35 10.79 13.58 -19.28
CA GLN A 35 12.23 13.81 -19.38
C GLN A 35 13.06 12.52 -19.25
N VAL A 36 12.62 11.57 -18.43
CA VAL A 36 13.32 10.28 -18.28
C VAL A 36 13.06 9.34 -19.45
N ILE A 37 11.82 9.24 -19.94
CA ILE A 37 11.43 8.27 -20.96
C ILE A 37 11.75 8.77 -22.37
N GLU A 38 11.34 10.00 -22.69
CA GLU A 38 11.47 10.56 -24.04
C GLU A 38 12.87 11.12 -24.27
N ASN A 39 13.35 11.97 -23.35
CA ASN A 39 14.67 12.58 -23.47
C ASN A 39 15.80 11.65 -22.98
N LYS A 40 15.48 10.43 -22.54
CA LYS A 40 16.42 9.41 -22.03
C LYS A 40 17.39 9.93 -20.97
N ARG A 41 16.99 10.97 -20.22
CA ARG A 41 17.84 11.57 -19.17
C ARG A 41 17.94 10.65 -17.97
N PRO A 42 19.09 10.61 -17.29
CA PRO A 42 19.25 9.82 -16.08
C PRO A 42 18.33 10.33 -14.96
N VAL A 43 17.68 9.40 -14.27
CA VAL A 43 16.72 9.70 -13.18
C VAL A 43 17.33 10.59 -12.09
N SER A 44 18.63 10.43 -11.82
CA SER A 44 19.35 11.24 -10.82
C SER A 44 19.43 12.71 -11.19
N GLU A 45 19.62 13.03 -12.46
CA GLU A 45 19.73 14.40 -12.95
C GLU A 45 18.37 15.10 -12.90
N VAL A 46 17.33 14.44 -13.41
CA VAL A 46 15.95 14.94 -13.36
C VAL A 46 15.47 15.10 -11.90
N ALA A 47 15.88 14.17 -11.01
CA ALA A 47 15.56 14.29 -9.59
C ALA A 47 16.26 15.50 -8.94
N ASN A 48 17.53 15.75 -9.26
CA ASN A 48 18.27 16.89 -8.72
C ASN A 48 17.67 18.23 -9.18
N GLU A 49 17.32 18.33 -10.46
CA GLU A 49 16.70 19.52 -11.07
C GLU A 49 15.34 19.83 -10.44
N LEU A 50 14.53 18.81 -10.17
CA LEU A 50 13.24 18.96 -9.52
C LEU A 50 13.31 19.00 -7.99
N HIS A 51 14.52 19.00 -7.42
CA HIS A 51 14.79 18.91 -5.97
C HIS A 51 13.99 17.77 -5.31
N LEU A 52 14.04 16.59 -5.92
CA LEU A 52 13.37 15.36 -5.51
C LEU A 52 14.37 14.29 -5.13
N HIS A 53 13.93 13.35 -4.29
CA HIS A 53 14.68 12.12 -4.10
C HIS A 53 14.60 11.26 -5.37
N ARG A 54 15.72 10.65 -5.76
CA ARG A 54 15.82 9.75 -6.94
C ARG A 54 14.72 8.67 -6.93
N ASP A 55 14.46 8.08 -5.77
CA ASP A 55 13.44 7.03 -5.64
C ASP A 55 12.02 7.53 -5.92
N THR A 56 11.74 8.82 -5.67
CA THR A 56 10.44 9.42 -5.97
C THR A 56 10.20 9.47 -7.47
N VAL A 57 11.18 9.92 -8.24
CA VAL A 57 11.10 9.97 -9.71
C VAL A 57 11.05 8.54 -10.27
N ASN A 58 11.84 7.61 -9.73
CA ASN A 58 11.81 6.21 -10.16
C ASN A 58 10.42 5.56 -9.93
N ARG A 59 9.78 5.84 -8.79
CA ARG A 59 8.41 5.39 -8.51
C ARG A 59 7.41 5.94 -9.53
N TRP A 60 7.53 7.20 -9.93
CA TRP A 60 6.66 7.79 -10.95
C TRP A 60 6.87 7.16 -12.32
N VAL A 61 8.12 6.97 -12.74
CA VAL A 61 8.44 6.29 -14.01
C VAL A 61 7.83 4.89 -14.05
N ASN A 62 7.98 4.13 -12.97
CA ASN A 62 7.41 2.78 -12.89
C ASN A 62 5.87 2.80 -12.89
N ALA A 63 5.26 3.75 -12.18
CA ALA A 63 3.80 3.91 -12.18
C ALA A 63 3.26 4.28 -13.58
N PHE A 64 3.98 5.13 -14.31
CA PHE A 64 3.64 5.50 -15.67
C PHE A 64 3.84 4.35 -16.67
N LYS A 65 4.92 3.58 -16.55
CA LYS A 65 5.13 2.37 -17.38
C LYS A 65 4.02 1.34 -17.18
N LYS A 66 3.50 1.21 -15.96
CA LYS A 66 2.46 0.23 -15.62
C LYS A 66 1.06 0.66 -16.07
N ASN A 67 0.70 1.92 -15.81
CA ASN A 67 -0.69 2.40 -15.92
C ASN A 67 -0.83 3.69 -16.75
N GLY A 68 0.22 4.12 -17.46
CA GLY A 68 0.26 5.40 -18.17
C GLY A 68 0.06 6.59 -17.22
N LYS A 69 -0.53 7.67 -17.75
CA LYS A 69 -0.84 8.90 -16.99
C LYS A 69 -1.65 8.62 -15.70
N GLN A 70 -2.57 7.65 -15.73
CA GLN A 70 -3.40 7.27 -14.57
C GLN A 70 -2.56 6.77 -13.37
N GLY A 71 -1.36 6.23 -13.63
CA GLY A 71 -0.43 5.82 -12.58
C GLY A 71 0.15 6.98 -11.76
N LEU A 72 0.14 8.21 -12.31
CA LEU A 72 0.70 9.41 -11.66
C LEU A 72 -0.33 10.21 -10.87
N GLU A 73 -1.61 10.01 -11.17
CA GLU A 73 -2.73 10.78 -10.62
C GLU A 73 -3.08 10.40 -9.17
N SER A 74 -2.60 9.27 -8.64
CA SER A 74 -3.11 8.78 -7.35
C SER A 74 -2.04 8.37 -6.34
N PRO A 75 -1.93 9.08 -5.18
CA PRO A 75 -1.26 8.58 -3.97
C PRO A 75 -1.90 7.29 -3.43
N ARG A 76 -3.14 7.01 -3.85
CA ARG A 76 -3.97 5.90 -3.42
C ARG A 76 -3.69 4.63 -4.26
N SER A 77 -3.12 4.72 -5.46
CA SER A 77 -2.95 3.55 -6.35
C SER A 77 -2.07 2.42 -5.78
N ILE A 78 -1.08 2.74 -4.94
CA ILE A 78 -0.17 1.73 -4.37
C ILE A 78 -0.83 0.99 -3.20
N THR A 79 -1.59 1.68 -2.35
CA THR A 79 -2.27 1.09 -1.18
C THR A 79 -3.65 0.51 -1.54
N GLN A 80 -4.34 1.09 -2.52
CA GLN A 80 -5.69 0.71 -2.96
C GLN A 80 -5.68 -0.48 -3.93
N ALA A 81 -4.59 -0.68 -4.69
CA ALA A 81 -4.45 -1.88 -5.53
C ALA A 81 -4.44 -3.17 -4.70
N TYR A 82 -3.97 -3.12 -3.45
CA TYR A 82 -4.02 -4.24 -2.51
C TYR A 82 -5.27 -4.24 -1.60
N SER A 83 -5.93 -3.09 -1.40
CA SER A 83 -7.02 -2.94 -0.42
C SER A 83 -8.42 -2.83 -1.03
N HIS A 84 -8.57 -2.67 -2.34
CA HIS A 84 -9.86 -2.42 -3.00
C HIS A 84 -10.08 -3.21 -4.29
N SER A 85 -9.32 -4.28 -4.52
CA SER A 85 -9.73 -5.20 -5.58
C SER A 85 -11.14 -5.71 -5.26
N LYS A 86 -12.01 -5.74 -6.27
CA LYS A 86 -13.35 -6.34 -6.19
C LYS A 86 -13.32 -7.72 -5.53
N ASP A 87 -12.17 -8.39 -5.62
CA ASP A 87 -11.88 -9.67 -4.98
C ASP A 87 -12.10 -9.61 -3.47
N SER A 88 -11.74 -8.55 -2.75
CA SER A 88 -11.90 -8.53 -1.28
C SER A 88 -13.37 -8.61 -0.82
N LYS A 89 -14.31 -7.98 -1.54
CA LYS A 89 -15.75 -8.11 -1.22
C LYS A 89 -16.25 -9.49 -1.64
N ARG A 90 -15.88 -9.94 -2.84
CA ARG A 90 -16.28 -11.25 -3.36
C ARG A 90 -15.77 -12.39 -2.47
N ILE A 91 -14.54 -12.30 -1.98
CA ILE A 91 -13.93 -13.24 -1.03
C ILE A 91 -14.73 -13.27 0.26
N ARG A 92 -15.01 -12.12 0.88
CA ARG A 92 -15.84 -12.07 2.11
C ARG A 92 -17.23 -12.67 1.92
N ASP A 93 -17.87 -12.37 0.79
CA ASP A 93 -19.21 -12.89 0.49
C ASP A 93 -19.18 -14.41 0.24
N LEU A 94 -18.15 -14.91 -0.46
CA LEU A 94 -17.95 -16.33 -0.70
C LEU A 94 -17.65 -17.09 0.60
N GLU A 95 -16.76 -16.56 1.44
CA GLU A 95 -16.46 -17.14 2.75
C GLU A 95 -17.69 -17.21 3.65
N LYS A 96 -18.55 -16.17 3.62
CA LYS A 96 -19.80 -16.18 4.37
C LYS A 96 -20.75 -17.29 3.90
N LYS A 97 -20.94 -17.41 2.59
CA LYS A 97 -21.80 -18.47 2.01
C LYS A 97 -21.29 -19.87 2.30
N LEU A 98 -19.97 -20.05 2.25
CA LEU A 98 -19.33 -21.32 2.55
C LEU A 98 -19.62 -21.73 4.00
N ARG A 99 -19.44 -20.81 4.97
CA ARG A 99 -19.79 -21.05 6.37
C ARG A 99 -21.26 -21.39 6.59
N GLU A 100 -22.17 -20.67 5.95
CA GLU A 100 -23.62 -20.91 6.07
C GLU A 100 -23.99 -22.31 5.54
N THR A 101 -23.44 -22.67 4.38
CA THR A 101 -23.68 -23.98 3.74
C THR A 101 -23.09 -25.13 4.55
N GLU A 102 -21.89 -24.94 5.13
CA GLU A 102 -21.27 -25.92 6.01
C GLU A 102 -22.08 -26.13 7.29
N LEU A 103 -22.60 -25.05 7.88
CA LEU A 103 -23.46 -25.13 9.05
C LEU A 103 -24.76 -25.88 8.77
N GLU A 104 -25.42 -25.60 7.64
CA GLU A 104 -26.63 -26.32 7.23
C GLU A 104 -26.36 -27.82 7.06
N ASN A 105 -25.26 -28.18 6.38
CA ASN A 105 -24.85 -29.57 6.23
C ASN A 105 -24.59 -30.24 7.58
N GLU A 106 -23.91 -29.57 8.51
CA GLU A 106 -23.64 -30.12 9.84
C GLU A 106 -24.93 -30.33 10.65
N ILE A 107 -25.90 -29.42 10.56
CA ILE A 107 -27.21 -29.57 11.20
C ILE A 107 -27.96 -30.77 10.60
N LEU A 108 -27.99 -30.89 9.27
CA LEU A 108 -28.66 -31.99 8.58
C LEU A 108 -28.05 -33.34 8.92
N LYS A 109 -26.72 -33.44 8.96
CA LYS A 109 -26.01 -34.67 9.39
C LYS A 109 -26.36 -35.04 10.83
N LYS A 110 -26.35 -34.06 11.75
CA LYS A 110 -26.70 -34.29 13.16
C LYS A 110 -28.16 -34.74 13.31
N PHE A 111 -29.07 -34.13 12.55
CA PHE A 111 -30.48 -34.50 12.54
C PHE A 111 -30.69 -35.93 12.00
N GLN A 112 -30.05 -36.28 10.89
CA GLN A 112 -30.10 -37.66 10.36
C GLN A 112 -29.52 -38.68 11.34
N ALA A 113 -28.39 -38.38 11.99
CA ALA A 113 -27.80 -39.24 13.00
C ALA A 113 -28.70 -39.40 14.23
N PHE A 114 -29.39 -38.33 14.63
CA PHE A 114 -30.39 -38.37 15.69
C PHE A 114 -31.57 -39.28 15.33
N LEU A 115 -32.13 -39.14 14.12
CA LEU A 115 -33.25 -39.99 13.68
C LEU A 115 -32.86 -41.47 13.63
N LYS A 116 -31.71 -41.81 13.05
CA LYS A 116 -31.21 -43.20 12.99
C LYS A 116 -30.95 -43.85 14.35
N LYS A 117 -30.72 -43.05 15.39
CA LYS A 117 -30.49 -43.56 16.75
C LYS A 117 -31.80 -43.83 17.50
N ASN A 118 -32.90 -43.20 17.10
CA ASN A 118 -34.22 -43.32 17.73
C ASN A 118 -35.18 -44.23 16.94
N GLU A 119 -34.67 -44.92 15.92
CA GLU A 119 -35.31 -46.02 15.19
C GLU A 119 -34.84 -47.36 15.77
#